data_AF-X1AVR3-F1
#
_entry.id   AF-X1AVR3-F1
#
_cell.length_a   1.000
_cell.length_b   1.000
_cell.length_c   1.000
_cell.angle_alpha   90.00
_cell.angle_beta   90.00
_cell.angle_gamma   90.00
#
_symmetry.space_group_name_H-M   'P 1'
#
loop_
_entity.id
_entity.type
_entity.pdbx_description
1 polymer ?
#
loop_
_entity_poly.entity_id
_entity_poly.type
_entity_poly.pdbx_seq_one_letter_code
_entity_poly.pdbx_strand_id
1 'polypeptide(L)'
;MSSISNKEFHHRIEKTQKLLRDRSIQALFCTLGTNFQYLLNAKSISFERLVLAIIKSNGTPHLICPAFELQNYIENTPLSQDDISIWEETEDP
;
A
#
# COMPACT_ATOMS: atom_id res chain seq x y z
N MET A 1 -18.65 -4.71 2.36
CA MET A 1 -17.66 -5.27 1.39
C MET A 1 -16.76 -6.20 2.16
N SER A 2 -16.63 -7.43 1.68
CA SER A 2 -15.85 -8.52 2.29
C SER A 2 -14.35 -8.23 2.22
N SER A 3 -13.61 -8.63 3.26
CA SER A 3 -12.14 -8.59 3.28
C SER A 3 -11.56 -9.42 2.13
N ILE A 4 -10.50 -8.94 1.45
CA ILE A 4 -9.81 -9.79 0.47
C ILE A 4 -8.99 -10.84 1.20
N SER A 5 -8.88 -12.03 0.63
CA SER A 5 -7.97 -13.04 1.17
C SER A 5 -6.51 -12.64 0.95
N ASN A 6 -5.60 -13.11 1.81
CA ASN A 6 -4.16 -12.95 1.61
C ASN A 6 -3.72 -13.47 0.23
N LYS A 7 -4.31 -14.56 -0.26
CA LYS A 7 -4.01 -15.10 -1.59
C LYS A 7 -4.35 -14.11 -2.71
N GLU A 8 -5.49 -13.45 -2.62
CA GLU A 8 -5.94 -12.45 -3.60
C GLU A 8 -5.03 -11.22 -3.56
N PHE A 9 -4.63 -10.75 -2.38
CA PHE A 9 -3.66 -9.66 -2.23
C PHE A 9 -2.35 -9.98 -2.98
N HIS A 10 -1.72 -11.12 -2.68
CA HIS A 10 -0.46 -11.52 -3.32
C HIS A 10 -0.62 -11.65 -4.83
N HIS A 11 -1.73 -12.23 -5.30
CA HIS A 11 -2.00 -12.33 -6.73
C HIS A 11 -2.05 -10.96 -7.44
N ARG A 12 -2.69 -9.96 -6.82
CA ARG A 12 -2.76 -8.59 -7.37
C ARG A 12 -1.39 -7.91 -7.39
N ILE A 13 -0.60 -8.09 -6.34
CA ILE A 13 0.77 -7.57 -6.28
C ILE A 13 1.64 -8.23 -7.36
N GLU A 14 1.66 -9.55 -7.46
CA GLU A 14 2.43 -10.29 -8.47
C GLU A 14 2.06 -9.86 -9.90
N LYS A 15 0.77 -9.69 -10.19
CA LYS A 15 0.28 -9.19 -11.47
C LYS A 15 0.80 -7.78 -11.76
N THR A 16 0.75 -6.89 -10.77
CA THR A 16 1.25 -5.51 -10.88
C THR A 16 2.76 -5.51 -11.12
N GLN A 17 3.51 -6.28 -10.35
CA GLN A 17 4.95 -6.42 -10.48
C GLN A 17 5.37 -7.00 -11.83
N LYS A 18 4.61 -7.95 -12.38
CA LYS A 18 4.81 -8.43 -13.74
C LYS A 18 4.67 -7.30 -14.76
N LEU A 19 3.62 -6.49 -14.67
CA LEU A 19 3.43 -5.35 -15.57
C LEU A 19 4.56 -4.31 -15.45
N LEU A 20 5.10 -4.09 -14.23
CA LEU A 20 6.25 -3.21 -14.02
C LEU A 20 7.49 -3.75 -14.72
N ARG A 21 7.81 -5.03 -14.55
CA ARG A 21 8.94 -5.70 -15.22
C ARG A 21 8.81 -5.67 -16.74
N ASP A 22 7.63 -6.03 -17.26
CA ASP A 22 7.35 -6.08 -18.70
C ASP A 22 7.47 -4.69 -19.37
N ARG A 23 7.34 -3.60 -18.60
CA ARG A 23 7.46 -2.21 -19.05
C ARG A 23 8.75 -1.51 -18.63
N SER A 24 9.68 -2.23 -17.99
CA SER A 24 10.92 -1.64 -17.44
C SER A 24 10.69 -0.49 -16.45
N ILE A 25 9.58 -0.53 -15.70
CA ILE A 25 9.27 0.43 -14.63
C ILE A 25 9.78 -0.14 -13.30
N GLN A 26 10.52 0.65 -12.54
CA GLN A 26 11.14 0.19 -11.28
C GLN A 26 10.16 0.16 -10.11
N ALA A 27 9.26 1.15 -10.02
CA ALA A 27 8.27 1.24 -8.96
C ALA A 27 6.99 1.94 -9.44
N LEU A 28 5.88 1.58 -8.80
CA LEU A 28 4.60 2.26 -8.87
C LEU A 28 4.35 2.98 -7.55
N PHE A 29 4.05 4.26 -7.64
CA PHE A 29 3.54 5.07 -6.54
C PHE A 29 2.01 5.13 -6.66
N CYS A 30 1.32 4.73 -5.61
CA CYS A 30 -0.13 4.73 -5.56
C CYS A 30 -0.62 5.47 -4.32
N THR A 31 -1.23 6.63 -4.54
CA THR A 31 -1.94 7.38 -3.51
C THR A 31 -3.33 6.79 -3.28
N LEU A 32 -3.99 7.26 -2.22
CA LEU A 32 -5.37 6.90 -1.86
C LEU A 32 -6.34 7.02 -3.06
N GLY A 33 -7.22 6.03 -3.20
CA GLY A 33 -8.18 5.93 -4.29
C GLY A 33 -8.50 4.48 -4.66
N THR A 34 -9.17 4.28 -5.79
CA THR A 34 -9.62 2.94 -6.23
C THR A 34 -8.47 1.96 -6.43
N ASN A 35 -7.34 2.41 -6.98
CA ASN A 35 -6.17 1.55 -7.19
C ASN A 35 -5.52 1.14 -5.86
N PHE A 36 -5.44 2.06 -4.90
CA PHE A 36 -4.92 1.77 -3.56
C PHE A 36 -5.81 0.76 -2.84
N GLN A 37 -7.14 0.97 -2.87
CA GLN A 37 -8.11 0.02 -2.31
C GLN A 37 -8.03 -1.35 -2.99
N TYR A 38 -7.87 -1.38 -4.32
CA TYR A 38 -7.72 -2.62 -5.07
C TYR A 38 -6.45 -3.38 -4.69
N LEU A 39 -5.32 -2.67 -4.52
CA LEU A 39 -4.03 -3.30 -4.26
C LEU A 39 -3.84 -3.66 -2.79
N LEU A 40 -4.24 -2.79 -1.87
CA LEU A 40 -3.96 -2.93 -0.45
C LEU A 40 -5.17 -3.30 0.41
N ASN A 41 -6.39 -3.33 -0.12
CA ASN A 41 -7.62 -3.60 0.65
C ASN A 41 -7.90 -2.61 1.80
N ALA A 42 -7.14 -1.54 1.89
CA ALA A 42 -7.35 -0.51 2.88
C ALA A 42 -8.37 0.51 2.35
N LYS A 43 -9.48 0.67 3.09
CA LYS A 43 -10.40 1.78 2.87
C LYS A 43 -9.65 3.07 3.15
N SER A 44 -9.89 4.06 2.31
CA SER A 44 -9.47 5.41 2.64
C SER A 44 -10.54 6.38 2.18
N ILE A 45 -10.92 7.23 3.10
CA ILE A 45 -11.54 8.51 2.80
C ILE A 45 -10.36 9.48 2.79
N SER A 46 -10.14 10.14 1.65
CA SER A 46 -8.98 11.02 1.46
C SER A 46 -9.17 12.26 2.32
N PHE A 47 -8.30 12.43 3.30
CA PHE A 47 -8.23 13.59 4.17
C PHE A 47 -6.75 13.97 4.23
N GLU A 48 -6.40 15.07 3.57
CA GLU A 48 -5.18 15.91 3.55
C GLU A 48 -3.77 15.31 3.79
N ARG A 49 -3.63 14.25 4.56
CA ARG A 49 -2.41 13.58 4.97
C ARG A 49 -1.94 12.58 3.92
N LEU A 50 -0.64 12.61 3.63
CA LEU A 50 -0.02 11.68 2.70
C LEU A 50 -0.13 10.24 3.20
N VAL A 51 -0.79 9.42 2.39
CA VAL A 51 -0.66 7.97 2.42
C VAL A 51 -0.22 7.52 1.04
N LEU A 52 0.89 6.78 0.98
CA LEU A 52 1.52 6.36 -0.26
C LEU A 52 1.90 4.88 -0.21
N ALA A 53 1.36 4.09 -1.14
CA ALA A 53 1.85 2.74 -1.41
C ALA A 53 2.94 2.78 -2.48
N ILE A 54 4.02 2.07 -2.24
CA ILE A 54 5.16 1.91 -3.15
C ILE A 54 5.27 0.43 -3.51
N ILE A 55 5.03 0.11 -4.78
CA ILE A 55 5.15 -1.26 -5.29
C ILE A 55 6.33 -1.29 -6.25
N LYS A 56 7.44 -1.89 -5.81
CA LYS A 56 8.58 -2.18 -6.67
C LYS A 56 8.27 -3.35 -7.60
N SER A 57 9.07 -3.54 -8.64
CA SER A 57 8.94 -4.68 -9.59
C SER A 57 9.13 -6.07 -8.95
N ASN A 58 9.54 -6.15 -7.68
CA ASN A 58 9.67 -7.35 -6.87
C ASN A 58 9.59 -7.01 -5.37
N GLY A 59 9.41 -8.05 -4.54
CA GLY A 59 9.36 -7.92 -3.07
C GLY A 59 8.01 -7.46 -2.53
N THR A 60 7.97 -7.18 -1.22
CA THR A 60 6.77 -6.72 -0.52
C THR A 60 6.48 -5.25 -0.87
N PRO A 61 5.19 -4.85 -1.03
CA PRO A 61 4.82 -3.44 -1.10
C PRO A 61 5.27 -2.70 0.17
N HIS A 62 5.69 -1.45 0.01
CA HIS A 62 5.99 -0.56 1.13
C HIS A 62 4.88 0.48 1.27
N LEU A 63 4.55 0.87 2.49
CA LEU A 63 3.55 1.89 2.77
C LEU A 63 4.17 3.06 3.54
N ILE A 64 3.75 4.27 3.22
CA ILE A 64 4.00 5.47 4.03
C ILE A 64 2.64 5.96 4.51
N CYS A 65 2.46 6.17 5.81
CA CYS A 65 1.21 6.68 6.38
C CYS A 65 1.44 7.48 7.68
N PRO A 66 0.45 8.26 8.14
CA PRO A 66 0.52 8.86 9.46
C PRO A 66 0.66 7.81 10.57
N ALA A 67 1.38 8.12 11.65
CA ALA A 67 1.64 7.20 12.75
C ALA A 67 0.35 6.59 13.36
N PHE A 68 -0.70 7.41 13.49
CA PHE A 68 -1.98 6.96 14.05
C PHE A 68 -2.75 5.96 13.15
N GLU A 69 -2.39 5.82 11.87
CA GLU A 69 -2.99 4.85 10.94
C GLU A 69 -2.25 3.51 10.90
N LEU A 70 -1.05 3.39 11.51
CA LEU A 70 -0.22 2.19 11.43
C LEU A 70 -1.00 0.92 11.78
N GLN A 71 -1.70 0.94 12.91
CA GLN A 71 -2.45 -0.22 13.40
C GLN A 71 -3.57 -0.63 12.44
N ASN A 72 -4.26 0.35 11.83
CA ASN A 72 -5.30 0.10 10.84
C ASN A 72 -4.74 -0.66 9.61
N TYR A 73 -3.53 -0.30 9.13
CA TYR A 73 -2.91 -1.00 8.02
C TYR A 73 -2.38 -2.39 8.38
N ILE A 74 -1.80 -2.57 9.56
CA ILE A 74 -1.35 -3.89 10.04
C ILE A 74 -2.54 -4.86 10.18
N GLU A 75 -3.69 -4.39 10.65
CA GLU A 75 -4.86 -5.25 10.87
C GLU A 75 -5.62 -5.61 9.58
N ASN A 76 -5.57 -4.74 8.57
CA ASN A 76 -6.40 -4.89 7.36
C ASN A 76 -5.63 -5.32 6.11
N THR A 77 -4.30 -5.39 6.19
CA THR A 77 -3.43 -5.78 5.07
C THR A 77 -2.46 -6.89 5.49
N PRO A 78 -1.90 -7.66 4.55
CA PRO A 78 -0.85 -8.63 4.86
C PRO A 78 0.54 -8.01 5.15
N LEU A 79 0.63 -6.68 5.29
CA LEU A 79 1.89 -5.98 5.56
C LEU A 79 2.27 -6.09 7.03
N SER A 80 3.57 -6.20 7.29
CA SER A 80 4.14 -6.12 8.62
C SER A 80 4.52 -4.68 8.98
N GLN A 81 4.85 -4.43 10.24
CA GLN A 81 5.35 -3.12 10.67
C GLN A 81 6.61 -2.68 9.91
N ASP A 82 7.48 -3.62 9.55
CA ASP A 82 8.72 -3.32 8.81
C ASP A 82 8.47 -2.88 7.36
N ASP A 83 7.28 -3.17 6.82
CA ASP A 83 6.84 -2.76 5.48
C ASP A 83 6.17 -1.37 5.49
N ILE A 84 6.10 -0.71 6.65
CA ILE A 84 5.38 0.57 6.83
C ILE A 84 6.31 1.60 7.47
N SER A 85 6.53 2.71 6.77
CA SER A 85 7.13 3.92 7.33
C SER A 85 6.05 4.86 7.82
N ILE A 86 6.20 5.34 9.06
CA ILE A 86 5.28 6.30 9.65
C ILE A 86 5.87 7.71 9.65
N TRP A 87 4.99 8.70 9.69
CA TRP A 87 5.31 10.09 9.98
C TRP A 87 4.32 10.64 11.01
N GLU A 88 4.78 11.53 11.89
CA GLU A 88 3.98 12.12 12.97
C GLU A 88 3.09 13.26 12.46
N GLU A 89 1.98 13.53 13.13
CA GLU A 89 0.98 14.54 12.70
C GLU A 89 1.56 15.96 12.51
N THR A 90 2.66 16.27 13.20
CA THR A 90 3.36 17.55 13.13
C THR A 90 4.51 17.59 12.13
N GLU A 91 4.81 16.49 11.46
CA GLU A 91 5.87 16.38 10.46
C GLU A 91 5.37 16.68 9.04
N ASP A 92 6.30 17.04 8.16
CA ASP A 92 6.07 17.17 6.72
C ASP A 92 6.76 15.97 6.02
N PRO A 93 5.99 14.98 5.52
CA PRO A 93 6.50 13.69 5.03
C PRO A 93 7.11 13.69 3.63
#